data_AF-A0A259CRH2-F1
#
_entry.id   AF-A0A259CRH2-F1
#
_cell.length_a   1.000
_cell.length_b   1.000
_cell.length_c   1.000
_cell.angle_alpha   90.00
_cell.angle_beta   90.00
_cell.angle_gamma   90.00
#
_symmetry.space_group_name_H-M   'P 1'
#
loop_
_entity.id
_entity.type
_entity.pdbx_description
1 polymer ?
#
loop_
_entity_poly.entity_id
_entity_poly.type
_entity_poly.pdbx_seq_one_letter_code
_entity_poly.pdbx_strand_id
1 'polypeptide(L)' 'MNYMPYAQLRTIDGEEVKMYTKPEFETILLTIKTKKSMKNNRLFYTIEETIKSNGLHLFKDDYFEVSSKD' A
#
# COMPACT_ATOMS: atom_id res chain seq x y z
N MET A 1 -23.08 -5.51 0.27
CA MET A 1 -21.99 -4.81 -0.44
C MET A 1 -20.68 -5.48 -0.05
N ASN A 2 -20.06 -6.23 -0.98
CA ASN A 2 -18.72 -6.79 -0.75
C ASN A 2 -17.72 -5.65 -0.91
N TYR A 3 -17.22 -5.12 0.22
CA TYR A 3 -16.10 -4.18 0.20
C TYR A 3 -14.82 -4.97 -0.13
N MET A 4 -14.52 -5.10 -1.42
CA MET A 4 -13.22 -5.61 -1.83
C MET A 4 -12.17 -4.53 -1.54
N PRO A 5 -11.04 -4.87 -0.90
CA PRO A 5 -9.98 -3.91 -0.63
C PRO A 5 -9.37 -3.41 -1.95
N TYR A 6 -9.14 -2.10 -2.04
CA TYR A 6 -8.52 -1.49 -3.22
C TYR A 6 -7.02 -1.76 -3.25
N ALA A 7 -6.37 -1.62 -2.09
CA ALA A 7 -4.94 -1.86 -1.92
C ALA A 7 -4.68 -2.71 -0.68
N GLN A 8 -3.61 -3.50 -0.73
CA GLN A 8 -3.12 -4.29 0.39
C GLN A 8 -1.67 -3.89 0.67
N LEU A 9 -1.40 -3.36 1.85
CA LEU A 9 -0.03 -3.19 2.35
C LEU A 9 0.49 -4.56 2.75
N ARG A 10 1.68 -4.88 2.27
CA ARG A 10 2.47 -6.02 2.74
C ARG A 10 3.77 -5.50 3.30
N THR A 11 4.02 -5.81 4.57
CA THR A 11 5.30 -5.51 5.20
C THR A 11 6.39 -6.42 4.65
N ILE A 12 7.64 -5.95 4.63
CA ILE A 12 8.78 -6.74 4.17
C ILE A 12 8.98 -8.02 5.02
N ASP A 13 8.66 -7.96 6.30
CA ASP A 13 8.67 -9.11 7.21
C ASP A 13 7.55 -10.12 6.90
N GLY A 14 6.58 -9.76 6.06
CA GLY A 14 5.51 -10.64 5.57
C GLY A 14 4.43 -10.97 6.60
N GLU A 15 4.55 -10.45 7.82
CA GLU A 15 3.67 -10.79 8.94
C GLU A 15 2.36 -9.97 8.95
N GLU A 16 2.36 -8.74 8.42
CA GLU A 16 1.18 -7.88 8.46
C GLU A 16 0.66 -7.57 7.05
N VAL A 17 -0.61 -7.91 6.83
CA VAL A 17 -1.36 -7.52 5.65
C VAL A 17 -2.48 -6.59 6.08
N LYS A 18 -2.35 -5.30 5.75
CA LYS A 18 -3.38 -4.31 6.03
C LYS A 18 -4.11 -3.93 4.75
N MET A 19 -5.43 -3.99 4.81
CA MET A 19 -6.30 -3.69 3.68
C MET A 19 -6.76 -2.24 3.74
N TYR A 20 -6.74 -1.58 2.59
CA TYR A 20 -7.13 -0.18 2.46
C TYR A 20 -8.21 -0.03 1.40
N THR A 21 -9.19 0.81 1.71
CA THR A 21 -10.12 1.31 0.70
C THR A 21 -9.40 2.31 -0.22
N LYS A 22 -10.01 2.59 -1.38
CA LYS A 22 -9.48 3.58 -2.33
C LYS A 22 -9.17 4.94 -1.68
N PRO A 23 -10.10 5.59 -0.93
CA PRO A 23 -9.83 6.91 -0.34
C PRO A 23 -8.72 6.87 0.73
N GLU A 24 -8.62 5.79 1.51
CA GLU A 24 -7.53 5.64 2.49
C GLU A 24 -6.17 5.51 1.78
N PHE A 25 -6.12 4.67 0.75
CA PHE A 25 -4.91 4.47 -0.04
C PHE A 25 -4.45 5.74 -0.74
N GLU A 26 -5.36 6.51 -1.35
CA GLU A 26 -5.05 7.79 -1.97
C GLU A 26 -4.50 8.80 -0.94
N THR A 27 -5.10 8.84 0.26
CA THR A 27 -4.62 9.69 1.36
C THR A 27 -3.20 9.31 1.80
N ILE A 28 -2.92 8.00 1.91
CA ILE A 28 -1.59 7.50 2.26
C ILE A 28 -0.58 7.85 1.18
N LEU A 29 -0.90 7.61 -0.09
CA LEU A 29 -0.03 7.95 -1.23
C LEU A 29 0.30 9.45 -1.31
N LEU A 30 -0.60 10.32 -0.87
CA LEU A 30 -0.32 11.76 -0.78
C LEU A 30 0.63 12.12 0.36
N THR A 31 0.68 11.29 1.40
CA THR A 31 1.47 11.52 2.63
C THR A 31 2.87 10.93 2.54
N ILE A 32 3.06 9.89 1.71
CA ILE A 32 4.29 9.10 1.69
C ILE A 32 4.94 9.10 0.30
N LYS A 33 6.26 8.97 0.28
CA LYS A 33 7.00 8.77 -0.96
C LYS A 33 6.98 7.30 -1.37
N THR A 34 6.42 7.03 -2.54
CA THR A 34 6.37 5.67 -3.11
C THR A 34 6.91 5.62 -4.52
N LYS A 35 7.45 4.45 -4.87
CA LYS A 35 7.84 4.08 -6.22
C LYS A 35 6.78 3.17 -6.83
N LYS A 36 6.15 3.65 -7.88
CA LYS A 36 5.19 2.89 -8.68
C LYS A 36 5.92 1.85 -9.54
N SER A 37 5.45 0.61 -9.57
CA SER A 37 5.97 -0.47 -10.42
C SER A 37 4.84 -1.40 -10.85
N MET A 38 4.98 -2.03 -12.02
CA MET A 38 3.99 -2.97 -12.54
C MET A 38 4.66 -4.33 -12.75
N LYS A 39 4.09 -5.39 -12.20
CA LYS A 39 4.61 -6.75 -12.32
C LYS A 39 3.44 -7.72 -12.47
N ASN A 40 3.49 -8.59 -13.48
CA ASN A 40 2.43 -9.58 -13.74
C ASN A 40 1.01 -8.98 -13.78
N ASN A 41 0.85 -7.82 -14.44
CA ASN A 41 -0.41 -7.07 -14.53
C ASN A 41 -0.99 -6.57 -13.18
N ARG A 42 -0.17 -6.61 -12.12
CA ARG A 42 -0.49 -6.03 -10.81
C ARG A 42 0.31 -4.76 -10.60
N LEU A 43 -0.32 -3.79 -9.96
CA LEU A 43 0.28 -2.51 -9.67
C LEU A 43 0.80 -2.49 -8.24
N PHE A 44 2.05 -2.09 -8.09
CA PHE A 44 2.75 -2.04 -6.81
C PHE A 44 3.23 -0.63 -6.52
N TYR A 45 3.11 -0.22 -5.26
CA TYR A 45 3.69 1.02 -4.75
C TYR A 45 4.63 0.67 -3.61
N THR A 46 5.93 0.67 -3.89
CA THR A 46 6.96 0.39 -2.88
C THR A 46 7.31 1.65 -2.12
N ILE A 47 7.39 1.56 -0.81
CA ILE A 47 7.65 2.67 0.09
C ILE A 47 9.15 2.97 0.07
N GLU A 48 9.52 4.22 -0.22
CA GLU A 48 10.93 4.60 -0.39
C GLU A 48 11.61 5.00 0.94
N GLU A 49 10.82 5.27 1.98
CA GLU A 49 11.28 5.75 3.28
C GLU A 49 10.44 5.22 4.44
N THR A 50 11.07 5.00 5.59
CA THR A 50 10.36 4.57 6.81
C THR A 50 9.58 5.74 7.40
N ILE A 51 8.27 5.60 7.51
CA ILE A 51 7.36 6.61 8.05
C ILE A 51 6.68 6.06 9.30
N LYS A 52 6.83 6.81 10.39
CA LYS A 52 6.17 6.53 11.66
C LYS A 52 5.46 7.80 12.09
N SER A 53 4.18 7.92 11.74
CA SER A 53 3.39 9.11 12.03
C SER A 53 1.91 8.78 12.18
N ASN A 54 1.24 9.38 13.17
CA ASN A 54 -0.21 9.23 13.42
C ASN A 54 -0.77 7.79 13.33
N GLY A 55 -0.10 6.81 13.96
CA GLY A 55 -0.55 5.41 13.97
C GLY A 55 -0.38 4.67 12.63
N LEU A 56 0.23 5.32 11.63
CA LEU A 56 0.71 4.71 10.40
C LEU A 56 2.19 4.38 10.57
N HIS A 57 2.50 3.09 10.61
CA HIS A 57 3.84 2.56 10.72
C HIS A 57 4.16 1.84 9.41
N LEU A 58 4.95 2.49 8.57
CA LEU A 58 5.35 2.00 7.26
C LEU A 58 6.86 1.94 7.22
N PHE A 59 7.41 0.83 6.76
CA PHE A 59 8.84 0.65 6.63
C PHE A 59 9.27 0.86 5.19
N LYS A 60 10.51 1.29 5.00
CA LYS A 60 11.13 1.26 3.69
C LYS A 60 11.07 -0.17 3.14
N ASP A 61 10.83 -0.28 1.83
CA ASP A 61 10.68 -1.54 1.09
C ASP A 61 9.36 -2.31 1.32
N ASP A 62 8.51 -1.86 2.26
CA ASP A 62 7.12 -2.27 2.28
C ASP A 62 6.45 -1.88 0.94
N TYR A 63 5.36 -2.57 0.58
CA TYR A 63 4.68 -2.28 -0.67
C TYR A 63 3.18 -2.45 -0.58
N PHE A 64 2.48 -1.60 -1.32
CA PHE A 64 1.06 -1.77 -1.57
C PHE A 64 0.87 -2.56 -2.87
N GLU A 65 0.11 -3.64 -2.82
CA GLU A 65 -0.44 -4.31 -4.00
C GLU A 65 -1.85 -3.77 -4.27
N VAL A 66 -2.04 -3.09 -5.41
CA VAL A 66 -3.34 -2.58 -5.82
C VAL A 66 -4.07 -3.66 -6.62
N SER A 67 -5.27 -3.98 -6.18
CA SER A 67 -6.15 -4.91 -6.90
C SER A 67 -6.78 -4.15 -8.07
N SER A 68 -6.21 -4.30 -9.26
CA SER A 68 -6.78 -3.82 -10.52
C SER A 68 -8.06 -4.61 -10.86
N LYS A 69 -9.14 -4.36 -10.13
CA LYS A 69 -10.50 -4.70 -10.55
C LYS A 69 -11.29 -3.40 -10.62
N ASP A 70 -10.91 -2.57 -11.59
CA ASP A 70 -11.82 -1.60 -12.19
C ASP A 70 -12.42 -2.28 -13.43
#